data_AF-A0A1M4VS45-F1
#
_entry.id   AF-A0A1M4VS45-F1
#
_cell.length_a   1.000
_cell.length_b   1.000
_cell.length_c   1.000
_cell.angle_alpha   90.00
_cell.angle_beta   90.00
_cell.angle_gamma   90.00
#
_symmetry.space_group_name_H-M   'P 1'
#
loop_
_entity.id
_entity.type
_entity.pdbx_description
1 polymer ?
#
loop_
_entity_poly.entity_id
_entity_poly.type
_entity_poly.pdbx_seq_one_letter_code
_entity_poly.pdbx_strand_id
1 'polypeptide(L)'
;MSDNGSAGDGKSGRATAREEAALAERLRALGSKLDKAEAEAKQQAKADVAKSGGMQGMGFALRVASEFASGVLVGAGLGWLIDRWLGTAPWGLIGLLLLGFAAGVLNVLRAVGKVAQPEERVKPRSGK
;
A
#
# COMPACT_ATOMS: atom_id res chain seq x y z
N MET A 1 69.86 -2.54 8.32
CA MET A 1 68.67 -2.58 9.20
C MET A 1 67.63 -1.62 8.63
N SER A 2 66.38 -2.04 8.73
CA SER A 2 65.19 -1.53 8.06
C SER A 2 64.81 -0.10 8.45
N ASP A 3 64.52 0.74 7.45
CA ASP A 3 63.65 1.91 7.60
C ASP A 3 62.78 2.01 6.35
N ASN A 4 61.62 1.33 6.39
CA ASN A 4 60.55 1.57 5.45
C ASN A 4 59.21 1.33 6.15
N GLY A 5 58.37 2.37 6.25
CA GLY A 5 56.96 2.23 6.60
C GLY A 5 56.45 3.19 7.69
N SER A 6 56.22 4.47 7.36
CA SER A 6 55.29 5.32 8.15
C SER A 6 54.87 6.61 7.41
N ALA A 7 54.51 6.51 6.12
CA ALA A 7 53.98 7.66 5.37
C ALA A 7 52.61 7.39 4.70
N GLY A 8 52.09 6.16 4.80
CA GLY A 8 50.85 5.74 4.14
C GLY A 8 49.56 5.97 4.93
N ASP A 9 49.63 5.96 6.26
CA ASP A 9 48.43 5.85 7.11
C ASP A 9 47.67 7.18 7.29
N GLY A 10 48.37 8.31 7.31
CA GLY A 10 47.75 9.63 7.53
C GLY A 10 46.90 10.16 6.36
N LYS A 11 47.16 9.68 5.14
CA LYS A 11 46.39 10.07 3.94
C LYS A 11 45.08 9.28 3.82
N SER A 12 45.11 8.02 4.25
CA SER A 12 43.95 7.12 4.26
C SER A 12 42.87 7.60 5.24
N GLY A 13 43.25 7.89 6.49
CA GLY A 13 42.30 8.36 7.52
C GLY A 13 41.63 9.70 7.22
N ARG A 14 42.24 10.55 6.40
CA ARG A 14 41.67 11.86 6.01
C ARG A 14 40.69 11.73 4.84
N ALA A 15 40.87 10.72 3.99
CA ALA A 15 39.94 10.40 2.91
C ALA A 15 38.67 9.74 3.48
N THR A 16 38.81 8.77 4.39
CA THR A 16 37.69 8.11 5.06
C THR A 16 36.83 9.08 5.86
N ALA A 17 37.45 9.99 6.63
CA ALA A 17 36.71 11.01 7.39
C ALA A 17 35.89 11.95 6.49
N ARG A 18 36.37 12.25 5.27
CA ARG A 18 35.64 13.07 4.30
C ARG A 18 34.47 12.32 3.68
N GLU A 19 34.64 11.02 3.43
CA GLU A 19 33.58 10.15 2.92
C GLU A 19 32.49 9.95 3.97
N GLU A 20 32.86 9.72 5.23
CA GLU A 20 31.93 9.63 6.36
C GLU A 20 31.11 10.92 6.54
N ALA A 21 31.75 12.09 6.42
CA ALA A 21 31.06 13.37 6.46
C ALA A 21 30.05 13.53 5.31
N ALA A 22 30.41 13.12 4.09
CA ALA A 22 29.50 13.14 2.94
C ALA A 22 28.34 12.13 3.07
N LEU A 23 28.58 10.97 3.68
CA LEU A 23 27.54 9.98 3.98
C LEU A 23 26.57 10.49 5.06
N ALA A 24 27.09 11.12 6.11
CA ALA A 24 26.28 11.73 7.16
C ALA A 24 25.35 12.82 6.60
N GLU A 25 25.84 13.61 5.65
CA GLU A 25 25.04 14.63 4.97
C GLU A 25 23.91 14.01 4.13
N ARG A 26 24.19 12.92 3.39
CA ARG A 26 23.17 12.17 2.63
C ARG A 26 22.13 11.54 3.54
N LEU A 27 22.53 10.95 4.68
CA LEU A 27 21.61 10.37 5.65
C LEU A 27 20.70 11.43 6.27
N ARG A 28 21.25 12.60 6.61
CA ARG A 28 20.43 13.74 7.08
C ARG A 28 19.45 14.21 6.03
N ALA A 29 19.88 14.30 4.77
CA ALA A 29 19.00 14.68 3.66
C ALA A 29 17.87 13.66 3.45
N LEU A 30 18.16 12.36 3.55
CA LEU A 30 17.15 11.30 3.45
C LEU A 30 16.17 11.32 4.63
N GLY A 31 16.67 11.47 5.87
CA GLY A 31 15.82 11.63 7.05
C GLY A 31 14.86 12.80 6.90
N SER A 32 15.36 13.96 6.48
CA SER A 32 14.52 15.14 6.26
C SER A 32 13.44 14.95 5.17
N LYS A 33 13.71 14.12 4.17
CA LYS A 33 12.75 13.78 3.11
C LYS A 33 11.71 12.77 3.62
N LEU A 34 12.13 11.80 4.43
CA LEU A 34 11.23 10.83 5.04
C LEU A 34 10.27 11.51 6.02
N ASP A 35 10.78 12.38 6.88
CA ASP A 35 9.98 13.13 7.86
C ASP A 35 8.93 14.01 7.15
N LYS A 36 9.31 14.64 6.03
CA LYS A 36 8.39 15.43 5.20
C LYS A 36 7.34 14.55 4.54
N ALA A 37 7.74 13.44 3.94
CA ALA A 37 6.81 12.50 3.30
C ALA A 37 5.84 11.88 4.32
N GLU A 38 6.31 11.54 5.52
CA GLU A 38 5.49 11.05 6.62
C GLU A 38 4.52 12.13 7.11
N ALA A 39 4.98 13.36 7.29
CA ALA A 39 4.14 14.49 7.68
C ALA A 39 3.06 14.77 6.62
N GLU A 40 3.41 14.76 5.33
CA GLU A 40 2.48 14.94 4.22
C GLU A 40 1.46 13.79 4.14
N ALA A 41 1.89 12.53 4.29
CA ALA A 41 1.00 11.38 4.30
C ALA A 41 0.03 11.42 5.51
N LYS A 42 0.52 11.81 6.69
CA LYS A 42 -0.30 11.96 7.89
C LYS A 42 -1.28 13.13 7.77
N GLN A 43 -0.89 14.21 7.10
CA GLN A 43 -1.77 15.33 6.79
C GLN A 43 -2.82 14.96 5.75
N GLN A 44 -2.47 14.22 4.70
CA GLN A 44 -3.43 13.71 3.71
C GLN A 44 -4.45 12.77 4.37
N ALA A 45 -4.00 11.80 5.17
CA ALA A 45 -4.90 10.92 5.91
C ALA A 45 -5.85 11.69 6.84
N LYS A 46 -5.36 12.73 7.53
CA LYS A 46 -6.19 13.62 8.36
C LYS A 46 -7.15 14.46 7.54
N ALA A 47 -6.74 14.94 6.37
CA ALA A 47 -7.56 15.72 5.46
C ALA A 47 -8.66 14.86 4.82
N ASP A 48 -8.36 13.63 4.43
CA ASP A 48 -9.35 12.67 3.92
C ASP A 48 -10.37 12.29 4.99
N VAL A 49 -9.92 12.08 6.23
CA VAL A 49 -10.82 11.85 7.37
C VAL A 49 -11.65 13.09 7.70
N ALA A 50 -11.08 14.30 7.66
CA ALA A 50 -11.81 15.55 7.92
C ALA A 50 -12.81 15.88 6.80
N LYS A 51 -12.45 15.61 5.53
CA LYS A 51 -13.33 15.74 4.36
C LYS A 51 -14.43 14.68 4.38
N SER A 52 -14.16 13.52 4.96
CA SER A 52 -15.14 12.45 5.20
C SER A 52 -15.98 12.66 6.48
N GLY A 53 -15.56 13.54 7.39
CA GLY A 53 -16.21 13.78 8.69
C GLY A 53 -17.37 14.78 8.66
N GLY A 54 -17.57 15.49 7.54
CA GLY A 54 -18.73 16.38 7.34
C GLY A 54 -19.94 15.65 6.74
N MET A 55 -21.12 16.31 6.74
CA MET A 55 -22.39 15.85 6.12
C MET A 55 -22.21 15.20 4.74
N GLN A 56 -21.23 15.68 3.96
CA GLN A 56 -20.92 15.20 2.61
C GLN A 56 -20.16 13.85 2.61
N GLY A 57 -19.29 13.61 3.59
CA GLY A 57 -18.60 12.33 3.76
C GLY A 57 -19.51 11.23 4.28
N MET A 58 -20.46 11.58 5.15
CA MET A 58 -21.50 10.65 5.61
C MET A 58 -22.40 10.19 4.44
N GLY A 59 -22.80 11.11 3.57
CA GLY A 59 -23.61 10.79 2.38
C GLY A 59 -22.88 9.88 1.38
N PHE A 60 -21.58 10.11 1.18
CA PHE A 60 -20.75 9.23 0.36
C PHE A 60 -20.58 7.85 1.00
N ALA A 61 -20.30 7.78 2.30
CA ALA A 61 -20.17 6.51 3.04
C ALA A 61 -21.47 5.69 3.02
N LEU A 62 -22.63 6.33 3.20
CA LEU A 62 -23.93 5.66 3.13
C LEU A 62 -24.24 5.14 1.72
N ARG A 63 -23.87 5.89 0.68
CA ARG A 63 -24.02 5.43 -0.70
C ARG A 63 -23.15 4.22 -0.98
N VAL A 64 -21.87 4.27 -0.63
CA VAL A 64 -20.95 3.14 -0.79
C VAL A 64 -21.40 1.93 0.03
N ALA A 65 -21.84 2.15 1.27
CA ALA A 65 -22.39 1.08 2.11
C ALA A 65 -23.67 0.48 1.52
N SER A 66 -24.52 1.30 0.88
CA SER A 66 -25.77 0.85 0.26
C SER A 66 -25.52 0.10 -1.06
N GLU A 67 -24.57 0.56 -1.87
CA GLU A 67 -24.12 -0.15 -3.07
C GLU A 67 -23.54 -1.53 -2.67
N PHE A 68 -22.73 -1.59 -1.61
CA PHE A 68 -22.21 -2.84 -1.07
C PHE A 68 -23.31 -3.74 -0.48
N ALA A 69 -24.17 -3.21 0.39
CA ALA A 69 -25.25 -3.95 1.03
C ALA A 69 -26.24 -4.53 0.01
N SER A 70 -26.52 -3.79 -1.07
CA SER A 70 -27.39 -4.28 -2.15
C SER A 70 -26.78 -5.48 -2.88
N GLY A 71 -25.48 -5.45 -3.19
CA GLY A 71 -24.78 -6.58 -3.81
C GLY A 71 -24.76 -7.81 -2.92
N VAL A 72 -24.56 -7.61 -1.61
CA VAL A 72 -24.59 -8.69 -0.61
C VAL A 72 -26.00 -9.28 -0.47
N LEU A 73 -27.03 -8.44 -0.37
CA LEU A 73 -28.43 -8.89 -0.26
C LEU A 73 -28.88 -9.65 -1.52
N VAL A 74 -28.51 -9.16 -2.71
CA VAL A 74 -28.82 -9.82 -3.98
C VAL A 74 -28.06 -11.14 -4.10
N GLY A 75 -26.77 -11.18 -3.74
CA GLY A 75 -25.98 -12.41 -3.72
C GLY A 75 -26.51 -13.45 -2.73
N ALA A 76 -26.94 -13.01 -1.54
CA ALA A 76 -27.57 -13.87 -0.54
C ALA A 76 -28.94 -14.39 -1.01
N GLY A 77 -29.76 -13.54 -1.63
CA GLY A 77 -31.06 -13.93 -2.19
C GLY A 77 -30.92 -14.91 -3.35
N LEU A 78 -29.98 -14.68 -4.26
CA LEU A 78 -29.67 -15.61 -5.36
C LEU A 78 -29.08 -16.93 -4.85
N GLY A 79 -28.16 -16.88 -3.89
CA GLY A 79 -27.61 -18.08 -3.24
C GLY A 79 -28.69 -18.91 -2.55
N TRP A 80 -29.62 -18.26 -1.85
CA TRP A 80 -30.76 -18.93 -1.22
C TRP A 80 -31.73 -19.56 -2.24
N LEU A 81 -31.99 -18.87 -3.36
CA LEU A 81 -32.85 -19.39 -4.42
C LEU A 81 -32.23 -20.62 -5.11
N ILE A 82 -30.91 -20.60 -5.33
CA ILE A 82 -30.15 -21.71 -5.89
C ILE A 82 -30.14 -22.90 -4.92
N ASP A 83 -29.86 -22.67 -3.63
CA ASP A 83 -29.91 -23.72 -2.60
C ASP A 83 -31.31 -24.37 -2.51
N ARG A 84 -32.38 -23.59 -2.72
CA ARG A 84 -33.76 -24.08 -2.70
C ARG A 84 -34.14 -24.92 -3.92
N TRP A 85 -33.57 -24.61 -5.09
CA TRP A 85 -33.83 -25.32 -6.35
C TRP A 85 -33.05 -26.63 -6.45
N LEU A 86 -31.81 -26.67 -5.94
CA LEU A 86 -30.99 -27.89 -5.99
C LEU A 86 -31.31 -28.87 -4.84
N GLY A 87 -32.06 -28.46 -3.82
CA GLY A 87 -32.45 -29.34 -2.70
C GLY A 87 -31.27 -29.80 -1.84
N THR A 88 -30.06 -29.34 -2.13
CA THR A 88 -28.88 -29.53 -1.32
C THR A 88 -28.93 -28.53 -0.15
N ALA A 89 -28.75 -29.03 1.07
CA ALA A 89 -28.46 -28.22 2.27
C ALA A 89 -27.39 -27.14 1.97
N PRO A 90 -27.15 -26.11 2.83
CA PRO A 90 -26.69 -24.75 2.47
C PRO A 90 -25.21 -24.65 2.03
N TRP A 91 -24.72 -25.63 1.30
CA TRP A 91 -23.40 -25.75 0.71
C TRP A 91 -23.17 -24.68 -0.36
N GLY A 92 -24.20 -24.25 -1.11
CA GLY A 92 -24.10 -23.13 -2.03
C GLY A 92 -23.89 -21.81 -1.30
N LEU A 93 -24.64 -21.57 -0.22
CA LEU A 93 -24.45 -20.41 0.66
C LEU A 93 -23.09 -20.44 1.36
N ILE A 94 -22.62 -21.59 1.85
CA ILE A 94 -21.28 -21.76 2.44
C ILE A 94 -20.18 -21.51 1.39
N GLY A 95 -20.33 -22.04 0.17
CA GLY A 95 -19.38 -21.87 -0.92
C GLY A 95 -19.28 -20.41 -1.39
N LEU A 96 -20.41 -19.74 -1.61
CA LEU A 96 -20.45 -18.32 -1.98
C LEU A 96 -19.98 -17.41 -0.85
N LEU A 97 -20.29 -17.74 0.41
CA LEU A 97 -19.81 -16.98 1.57
C LEU A 97 -18.30 -17.10 1.72
N LEU A 98 -17.73 -18.31 1.61
CA LEU A 98 -16.29 -18.53 1.66
C LEU A 98 -15.57 -17.86 0.48
N LEU A 99 -16.14 -17.97 -0.74
CA LEU A 99 -15.56 -17.35 -1.92
C LEU A 99 -15.64 -15.82 -1.85
N GLY A 100 -16.77 -15.27 -1.39
CA GLY A 100 -16.95 -13.83 -1.16
C GLY A 100 -16.06 -13.28 -0.06
N PHE A 101 -15.89 -14.02 1.05
CA PHE A 101 -14.95 -13.69 2.12
C PHE A 101 -13.51 -13.71 1.62
N ALA A 102 -13.12 -14.74 0.87
CA ALA A 102 -11.79 -14.83 0.26
C ALA A 102 -11.54 -13.67 -0.71
N ALA A 103 -12.50 -13.35 -1.58
CA ALA A 103 -12.43 -12.21 -2.49
C ALA A 103 -12.34 -10.86 -1.73
N GLY A 104 -13.09 -10.71 -0.64
CA GLY A 104 -13.05 -9.53 0.23
C GLY A 104 -11.70 -9.35 0.91
N VAL A 105 -11.14 -10.42 1.50
CA VAL A 105 -9.80 -10.41 2.09
C VAL A 105 -8.76 -10.10 1.02
N LEU A 106 -8.86 -10.68 -0.18
CA LEU A 106 -7.93 -10.42 -1.28
C LEU A 106 -8.01 -8.97 -1.77
N ASN A 107 -9.21 -8.39 -1.82
CA ASN A 107 -9.42 -6.98 -2.16
C ASN A 107 -8.80 -6.04 -1.11
N VAL A 108 -8.96 -6.36 0.18
CA VAL A 108 -8.31 -5.61 1.28
C VAL A 108 -6.80 -5.72 1.17
N LEU A 109 -6.24 -6.93 1.00
CA LEU A 109 -4.78 -7.13 0.86
C LEU A 109 -4.20 -6.41 -0.35
N ARG A 110 -4.98 -6.29 -1.44
CA ARG A 110 -4.62 -5.46 -2.60
C ARG A 110 -4.66 -3.97 -2.28
N ALA A 111 -5.66 -3.49 -1.53
CA ALA A 111 -5.79 -2.11 -1.11
C ALA A 111 -4.69 -1.67 -0.12
N VAL A 112 -4.25 -2.56 0.78
CA VAL A 112 -3.15 -2.27 1.73
C VAL A 112 -1.75 -2.48 1.11
N GLY A 113 -1.67 -2.67 -0.22
CA GLY A 113 -0.40 -2.64 -0.96
C GLY A 113 0.45 -3.91 -0.90
N LYS A 114 -0.12 -5.07 -0.54
CA LYS A 114 0.62 -6.36 -0.58
C LYS A 114 0.59 -7.07 -1.94
N VAL A 115 -0.08 -6.49 -2.94
CA VAL A 115 0.00 -6.96 -4.33
C VAL A 115 0.63 -5.84 -5.14
N ALA A 116 1.91 -6.02 -5.49
CA ALA A 116 2.59 -5.17 -6.46
C ALA A 116 1.76 -5.16 -7.75
N GLN A 117 1.37 -3.98 -8.20
CA GLN A 117 0.79 -3.80 -9.52
C GLN A 117 1.84 -4.26 -10.53
N PRO A 118 1.61 -5.34 -11.30
CA PRO A 118 2.54 -5.75 -12.33
C PRO A 118 2.48 -4.73 -13.45
N GLU A 119 3.63 -4.11 -13.69
CA GLU A 119 4.05 -3.54 -14.97
C GLU A 119 2.98 -2.84 -15.82
N GLU A 120 2.87 -1.53 -15.68
CA GLU A 120 2.63 -0.69 -16.85
C GLU A 120 3.95 -0.57 -17.63
N ARG A 121 4.32 -1.69 -18.26
CA ARG A 121 5.33 -1.70 -19.32
C ARG A 121 4.74 -0.94 -20.51
N VAL A 122 5.58 -0.10 -21.10
CA VAL A 122 5.50 0.45 -22.48
C VAL A 122 4.81 1.82 -22.63
N LYS A 123 5.64 2.86 -22.80
CA LYS A 123 6.02 3.30 -24.16
C LYS A 123 7.35 4.07 -24.16
N PRO A 124 8.41 3.60 -24.84
CA PRO A 124 9.55 4.45 -25.15
C PRO A 124 9.10 5.48 -26.18
N ARG A 125 9.22 6.77 -25.85
CA ARG A 125 9.15 7.83 -26.86
C ARG A 125 10.45 7.78 -27.67
N SER A 126 10.41 7.03 -28.76
CA SER A 126 11.35 7.14 -29.88
C SER A 126 10.80 8.16 -30.88
N GLY A 127 11.69 9.03 -31.39
CA GLY A 127 11.48 9.96 -32.50
C GLY A 127 11.11 11.38 -32.04
N LYS A 128 11.80 12.44 -32.44
CA LYS A 128 12.77 12.64 -33.52
C LYS A 128 13.66 13.84 -33.17
#